data_AF-A0A3B8KYR4-F1
#
_entry.id   AF-A0A3B8KYR4-F1
#
_cell.length_a   1.000
_cell.length_b   1.000
_cell.length_c   1.000
_cell.angle_alpha   90.00
_cell.angle_beta   90.00
_cell.angle_gamma   90.00
#
_symmetry.space_group_name_H-M   'P 1'
#
loop_
_entity.id
_entity.type
_entity.pdbx_description
1 polymer ?
#
loop_
_entity_poly.entity_id
_entity_poly.type
_entity_poly.pdbx_seq_one_letter_code
_entity_poly.pdbx_strand_id
1 'polypeptide(L)'
;DSDWYDQEVTVASAKGLQVGDGVVLKTRNPHNGGSEVLKRTLVARKGNRFKLDRALRKNYWLSGKPTLASLFPLISGDHVHDIAIQDITLDGNRKQNANLNGNYGGCVFLQDCNRIHMTGVEARNYNGDGISWQICHDVVVENCHSHDNADLG
;
A
#
# COMPACT_ATOMS: atom_id res chain seq x y z
N ASP A 1 -11.82 14.40 -12.59
CA ASP A 1 -11.17 14.61 -11.27
C ASP A 1 -11.89 13.77 -10.25
N SER A 2 -11.28 13.52 -9.09
CA SER A 2 -11.97 12.97 -7.92
C SER A 2 -11.66 13.81 -6.71
N ASP A 3 -12.70 14.21 -5.98
CA ASP A 3 -12.58 15.09 -4.82
C ASP A 3 -12.42 14.27 -3.54
N TRP A 4 -12.18 14.97 -2.45
CA TRP A 4 -12.23 14.38 -1.13
C TRP A 4 -13.56 13.67 -0.91
N TYR A 5 -13.50 12.46 -0.33
CA TYR A 5 -14.62 11.58 -0.04
C TYR A 5 -15.26 10.86 -1.23
N ASP A 6 -14.80 11.08 -2.45
CA ASP A 6 -15.16 10.19 -3.56
C ASP A 6 -14.72 8.75 -3.25
N GLN A 7 -15.56 7.78 -3.61
CA GLN A 7 -15.28 6.36 -3.41
C GLN A 7 -15.32 5.58 -4.73
N GLU A 8 -15.43 6.26 -5.86
CA GLU A 8 -15.32 5.66 -7.17
C GLU A 8 -14.19 6.30 -7.97
N VAL A 9 -13.49 5.50 -8.76
CA VAL A 9 -12.50 5.97 -9.73
C VAL A 9 -12.74 5.34 -11.07
N THR A 10 -12.50 6.09 -12.14
CA THR A 10 -12.57 5.57 -13.52
C THR A 10 -11.17 5.58 -14.12
N VAL A 11 -10.70 4.41 -14.54
CA VAL A 11 -9.40 4.26 -15.21
C VAL A 11 -9.57 4.33 -16.73
N ALA A 12 -8.52 4.72 -17.45
CA ALA A 12 -8.55 4.72 -18.90
C ALA A 12 -8.70 3.29 -19.48
N SER A 13 -8.09 2.30 -18.80
CA SER A 13 -8.19 0.88 -19.13
C SER A 13 -8.19 0.05 -17.85
N ALA A 14 -9.13 -0.88 -17.75
CA ALA A 14 -9.23 -1.82 -16.63
C ALA A 14 -8.53 -3.17 -16.92
N LYS A 15 -7.69 -3.25 -17.96
CA LYS A 15 -6.94 -4.46 -18.29
C LYS A 15 -5.99 -4.81 -17.15
N GLY A 16 -6.08 -6.05 -16.65
CA GLY A 16 -5.25 -6.53 -15.55
C GLY A 16 -5.72 -6.09 -14.15
N LEU A 17 -6.88 -5.45 -14.04
CA LEU A 17 -7.50 -5.09 -12.75
C LEU A 17 -8.79 -5.88 -12.53
N GLN A 18 -9.01 -6.34 -11.31
CA GLN A 18 -10.19 -7.07 -10.86
C GLN A 18 -10.64 -6.62 -9.47
N VAL A 19 -11.87 -6.98 -9.11
CA VAL A 19 -12.36 -6.81 -7.74
C VAL A 19 -11.53 -7.69 -6.80
N GLY A 20 -11.11 -7.14 -5.67
CA GLY A 20 -10.20 -7.75 -4.72
C GLY A 20 -8.76 -7.22 -4.81
N ASP A 21 -8.37 -6.61 -5.93
CA ASP A 21 -6.99 -6.11 -6.07
C ASP A 21 -6.71 -4.94 -5.12
N GLY A 22 -5.54 -5.00 -4.48
CA GLY A 22 -4.91 -3.85 -3.86
C GLY A 22 -4.35 -2.92 -4.94
N VAL A 23 -4.52 -1.61 -4.75
CA VAL A 23 -4.03 -0.60 -5.68
C VAL A 23 -3.42 0.58 -4.94
N VAL A 24 -2.48 1.25 -5.58
CA VAL A 24 -1.96 2.55 -5.15
C VAL A 24 -2.35 3.62 -6.17
N LEU A 25 -2.89 4.72 -5.66
CA LEU A 25 -3.18 5.93 -6.39
C LEU A 25 -2.08 6.95 -6.09
N LYS A 26 -1.46 7.51 -7.13
CA LYS A 26 -0.43 8.54 -6.99
C LYS A 26 -0.82 9.77 -7.80
N THR A 27 -0.61 10.97 -7.28
CA THR A 27 -0.78 12.20 -8.04
C THR A 27 0.15 13.29 -7.53
N ARG A 28 0.41 14.30 -8.36
CA ARG A 28 1.10 15.52 -7.93
C ARG A 28 0.07 16.61 -7.71
N ASN A 29 -0.03 17.12 -6.49
CA ASN A 29 -0.91 18.21 -6.15
C ASN A 29 -0.49 19.48 -6.93
N PRO A 30 -1.35 20.05 -7.79
CA PRO A 30 -1.02 21.17 -8.65
C PRO A 30 -0.89 22.50 -7.89
N HIS A 31 -1.39 22.59 -6.65
CA HIS A 31 -1.39 23.84 -5.88
C HIS A 31 -0.16 24.01 -4.99
N ASN A 32 0.41 22.91 -4.49
CA ASN A 32 1.59 22.96 -3.62
C ASN A 32 2.78 22.10 -4.13
N GLY A 33 2.59 21.36 -5.22
CA GLY A 33 3.62 20.52 -5.83
C GLY A 33 3.93 19.22 -5.08
N GLY A 34 3.24 18.94 -3.96
CA GLY A 34 3.41 17.74 -3.14
C GLY A 34 2.93 16.47 -3.85
N SER A 35 3.45 15.32 -3.40
CA SER A 35 2.99 14.01 -3.88
C SER A 35 1.93 13.46 -2.94
N GLU A 36 0.80 13.05 -3.49
CA GLU A 36 -0.26 12.36 -2.75
C GLU A 36 -0.23 10.88 -3.15
N VAL A 37 -0.16 10.00 -2.16
CA VAL A 37 -0.11 8.54 -2.35
C VAL A 37 -1.16 7.89 -1.45
N LEU A 38 -1.98 7.01 -2.01
CA LEU A 38 -3.08 6.39 -1.29
C LEU A 38 -3.27 4.94 -1.74
N LYS A 39 -3.37 4.02 -0.78
CA LYS A 39 -3.67 2.61 -1.04
C LYS A 39 -5.15 2.32 -0.86
N ARG A 40 -5.74 1.51 -1.73
CA ARG A 40 -7.14 1.08 -1.66
C ARG A 40 -7.30 -0.33 -2.18
N THR A 41 -8.46 -0.92 -1.92
CA THR A 41 -8.89 -2.18 -2.51
C THR A 41 -10.08 -1.93 -3.45
N LEU A 42 -10.08 -2.56 -4.61
CA LEU A 42 -11.19 -2.47 -5.56
C LEU A 42 -12.33 -3.41 -5.10
N VAL A 43 -13.49 -2.88 -4.72
CA VAL A 43 -14.58 -3.69 -4.12
C VAL A 43 -15.80 -3.89 -5.03
N ALA A 44 -15.93 -3.10 -6.09
CA ALA A 44 -16.95 -3.32 -7.13
C ALA A 44 -16.48 -2.73 -8.46
N ARG A 45 -17.09 -3.17 -9.57
CA ARG A 45 -16.71 -2.73 -10.91
C ARG A 45 -17.93 -2.56 -11.82
N LYS A 46 -17.91 -1.50 -12.63
CA LYS A 46 -18.78 -1.32 -13.81
C LYS A 46 -17.94 -0.80 -14.99
N GLY A 47 -17.63 -1.67 -15.95
CA GLY A 47 -16.75 -1.31 -17.08
C GLY A 47 -15.35 -0.93 -16.60
N ASN A 48 -14.95 0.33 -16.83
CA ASN A 48 -13.68 0.88 -16.35
C ASN A 48 -13.79 1.67 -15.04
N ARG A 49 -14.98 1.73 -14.44
CA ARG A 49 -15.19 2.37 -13.14
C ARG A 49 -15.13 1.32 -12.04
N PHE A 50 -14.44 1.65 -10.96
CA PHE A 50 -14.31 0.83 -9.77
C PHE A 50 -14.76 1.59 -8.53
N LYS A 51 -15.39 0.87 -7.60
CA LYS A 51 -15.61 1.35 -6.22
C LYS A 51 -14.41 0.95 -5.37
N LEU A 52 -13.97 1.86 -4.51
CA LEU A 52 -12.90 1.67 -3.54
C LEU A 52 -13.48 1.17 -2.20
N ASP A 53 -12.73 0.38 -1.45
CA ASP A 53 -13.08 -0.06 -0.08
C ASP A 53 -13.37 1.12 0.84
N ARG A 54 -12.58 2.19 0.68
CA ARG A 54 -12.68 3.44 1.46
C ARG A 54 -12.57 4.64 0.55
N ALA A 55 -13.27 5.71 0.91
CA ALA A 55 -13.23 6.94 0.15
C ALA A 55 -11.83 7.59 0.15
N LEU A 56 -11.57 8.44 -0.84
CA LEU A 56 -10.36 9.26 -0.91
C LEU A 56 -10.21 10.14 0.33
N ARG A 57 -8.96 10.53 0.62
CA ARG A 57 -8.62 11.41 1.76
C ARG A 57 -7.93 12.71 1.35
N LYS A 58 -7.80 12.91 0.05
CA LYS A 58 -7.17 14.02 -0.65
C LYS A 58 -7.80 14.14 -2.03
N ASN A 59 -7.54 15.25 -2.70
CA ASN A 59 -8.05 15.53 -4.03
C ASN A 59 -7.09 14.93 -5.07
N TYR A 60 -7.66 14.24 -6.04
CA TYR A 60 -6.95 13.65 -7.17
C TYR A 60 -7.35 14.38 -8.44
N TRP A 61 -6.72 15.54 -8.66
CA TRP A 61 -6.96 16.34 -9.86
C TRP A 61 -6.27 15.73 -11.08
N LEU A 62 -6.97 15.69 -12.22
CA LEU A 62 -6.46 15.24 -13.50
C LEU A 62 -5.26 16.07 -13.98
N SER A 63 -5.22 17.36 -13.63
CA SER A 63 -4.06 18.23 -13.87
C SER A 63 -2.79 17.76 -13.16
N GLY A 64 -2.95 17.06 -12.03
CA GLY A 64 -1.89 16.37 -11.29
C GLY A 64 -1.46 15.02 -11.90
N LYS A 65 -2.00 14.67 -13.08
CA LYS A 65 -1.73 13.43 -13.83
C LYS A 65 -1.78 12.17 -12.94
N PRO A 66 -2.92 11.90 -12.30
CA PRO A 66 -3.04 10.80 -11.35
C PRO A 66 -2.83 9.46 -12.06
N THR A 67 -2.18 8.53 -11.37
CA THR A 67 -2.00 7.15 -11.81
C THR A 67 -2.59 6.19 -10.79
N LEU A 68 -2.98 5.01 -11.27
CA LEU A 68 -3.43 3.88 -10.46
C LEU A 68 -2.67 2.65 -10.94
N ALA A 69 -2.06 1.93 -10.00
CA ALA A 69 -1.33 0.70 -10.28
C ALA A 69 -1.71 -0.39 -9.29
N SER A 70 -1.72 -1.64 -9.74
CA SER A 70 -1.78 -2.83 -8.87
C SER A 70 -0.44 -3.02 -8.17
N LEU A 71 -0.16 -2.17 -7.18
CA LEU A 71 1.06 -2.15 -6.38
C LEU A 71 0.66 -1.90 -4.92
N PHE A 72 1.04 -2.81 -4.04
CA PHE A 72 0.60 -2.84 -2.65
C PHE A 72 1.60 -3.61 -1.76
N PRO A 73 1.55 -3.45 -0.43
CA PRO A 73 2.30 -4.27 0.52
C PRO A 73 1.82 -5.72 0.52
N LEU A 74 2.68 -6.70 0.80
CA LEU A 74 2.24 -8.11 0.86
C LEU A 74 1.32 -8.34 2.06
N ILE A 75 1.66 -7.77 3.22
CA ILE A 75 0.79 -7.66 4.39
C ILE A 75 0.59 -6.18 4.70
N SER A 76 -0.67 -5.74 4.80
CA SER A 76 -1.01 -4.38 5.20
C SER A 76 -1.97 -4.38 6.39
N GLY A 77 -1.69 -3.55 7.39
CA GLY A 77 -2.58 -3.24 8.51
C GLY A 77 -2.85 -1.74 8.59
N ASP A 78 -4.08 -1.36 8.88
CA ASP A 78 -4.54 0.04 8.92
C ASP A 78 -5.65 0.17 9.98
N HIS A 79 -5.37 0.84 11.10
CA HIS A 79 -6.28 0.96 12.26
C HIS A 79 -6.72 -0.40 12.85
N VAL A 80 -5.80 -1.37 12.91
CA VAL A 80 -6.06 -2.71 13.46
C VAL A 80 -5.18 -2.99 14.68
N HIS A 81 -5.59 -3.94 15.52
CA HIS A 81 -4.90 -4.28 16.76
C HIS A 81 -4.87 -5.78 17.03
N ASP A 82 -4.05 -6.20 17.99
CA ASP A 82 -3.84 -7.61 18.37
C ASP A 82 -3.37 -8.46 17.16
N ILE A 83 -2.26 -8.02 16.57
CA ILE A 83 -1.72 -8.58 15.33
C ILE A 83 -0.59 -9.57 15.66
N ALA A 84 -0.68 -10.79 15.12
CA ALA A 84 0.42 -11.74 15.10
C ALA A 84 0.80 -12.06 13.64
N ILE A 85 2.07 -11.87 13.28
CA ILE A 85 2.64 -12.31 11.99
C ILE A 85 3.81 -13.22 12.33
N GLN A 86 3.68 -14.51 12.04
CA GLN A 86 4.58 -15.53 12.57
C GLN A 86 5.02 -16.52 11.50
N ASP A 87 6.29 -16.91 11.53
CA ASP A 87 6.86 -18.04 10.80
C ASP A 87 6.53 -18.07 9.29
N ILE A 88 6.73 -16.92 8.62
CA ILE A 88 6.39 -16.73 7.22
C ILE A 88 7.50 -16.01 6.44
N THR A 89 7.76 -16.49 5.22
CA THR A 89 8.61 -15.81 4.25
C THR A 89 7.76 -15.00 3.27
N LEU A 90 8.10 -13.71 3.15
CA LEU A 90 7.49 -12.75 2.24
C LEU A 90 8.51 -12.35 1.18
N ASP A 91 8.28 -12.77 -0.06
CA ASP A 91 9.12 -12.43 -1.22
C ASP A 91 8.42 -11.40 -2.11
N GLY A 92 8.94 -10.17 -2.14
CA GLY A 92 8.34 -9.05 -2.86
C GLY A 92 8.54 -9.06 -4.37
N ASN A 93 9.25 -10.05 -4.94
CA ASN A 93 9.52 -10.17 -6.37
C ASN A 93 10.03 -8.84 -7.01
N ARG A 94 11.05 -8.25 -6.39
CA ARG A 94 11.58 -6.90 -6.66
C ARG A 94 11.73 -6.57 -8.14
N LYS A 95 12.24 -7.51 -8.93
CA LYS A 95 12.54 -7.30 -10.36
C LYS A 95 11.30 -7.09 -11.22
N GLN A 96 10.12 -7.53 -10.76
CA GLN A 96 8.86 -7.46 -11.50
C GLN A 96 7.92 -6.35 -11.01
N ASN A 97 8.27 -5.67 -9.91
CA ASN A 97 7.42 -4.66 -9.28
C ASN A 97 8.07 -3.29 -9.29
N ALA A 98 7.27 -2.24 -9.48
CA ALA A 98 7.72 -0.87 -9.32
C ALA A 98 7.96 -0.54 -7.84
N ASN A 99 8.74 0.51 -7.55
CA ASN A 99 9.04 0.88 -6.18
C ASN A 99 7.80 1.49 -5.46
N LEU A 100 7.59 1.03 -4.22
CA LEU A 100 6.69 1.62 -3.23
C LEU A 100 7.42 1.71 -1.89
N ASN A 101 7.93 2.90 -1.57
CA ASN A 101 8.79 3.10 -0.39
C ASN A 101 8.09 2.90 0.95
N GLY A 102 8.90 2.87 2.01
CA GLY A 102 8.53 2.66 3.41
C GLY A 102 7.45 3.56 3.99
N ASN A 103 7.18 4.74 3.42
CA ASN A 103 6.10 5.61 3.88
C ASN A 103 4.72 5.07 3.50
N TYR A 104 4.65 4.19 2.51
CA TYR A 104 3.39 3.70 1.95
C TYR A 104 3.34 2.19 1.78
N GLY A 105 4.47 1.48 1.82
CA GLY A 105 4.48 0.04 1.69
C GLY A 105 5.75 -0.66 2.16
N GLY A 106 5.77 -1.97 1.94
CA GLY A 106 6.82 -2.91 2.32
C GLY A 106 6.36 -4.35 2.11
N CYS A 107 7.19 -5.35 2.42
CA CYS A 107 6.66 -6.72 2.59
C CYS A 107 5.60 -6.73 3.71
N VAL A 108 5.89 -6.07 4.83
CA VAL A 108 4.91 -5.75 5.87
C VAL A 108 4.79 -4.23 5.98
N PHE A 109 3.57 -3.70 5.94
CA PHE A 109 3.29 -2.30 6.20
C PHE A 109 2.14 -2.15 7.20
N LEU A 110 2.39 -1.55 8.37
CA LEU A 110 1.36 -1.31 9.39
C LEU A 110 1.23 0.18 9.66
N GLN A 111 0.00 0.69 9.75
CA GLN A 111 -0.23 2.10 10.04
C GLN A 111 -1.37 2.28 11.05
N ASP A 112 -1.17 3.14 12.04
CA ASP A 112 -2.16 3.45 13.09
C ASP A 112 -2.61 2.19 13.85
N CYS A 113 -1.70 1.23 14.06
CA CYS A 113 -1.96 -0.06 14.67
C CYS A 113 -1.43 -0.16 16.12
N ASN A 114 -1.88 -1.16 16.90
CA ASN A 114 -1.34 -1.41 18.24
C ASN A 114 -1.31 -2.90 18.64
N ARG A 115 -0.45 -3.27 19.60
CA ARG A 115 -0.23 -4.65 20.07
C ARG A 115 0.13 -5.59 18.92
N ILE A 116 1.34 -5.40 18.40
CA ILE A 116 1.85 -6.07 17.22
C ILE A 116 3.00 -6.98 17.63
N HIS A 117 2.89 -8.26 17.28
CA HIS A 117 3.96 -9.23 17.45
C HIS A 117 4.35 -9.86 16.12
N MET A 118 5.60 -9.64 15.73
CA MET A 118 6.21 -10.25 14.55
C MET A 118 7.36 -11.15 15.01
N THR A 119 7.28 -12.44 14.70
CA THR A 119 8.36 -13.39 15.02
C THR A 119 8.62 -14.37 13.88
N GLY A 120 9.88 -14.70 13.60
CA GLY A 120 10.21 -15.68 12.55
C GLY A 120 9.82 -15.23 11.14
N VAL A 121 9.67 -13.92 10.91
CA VAL A 121 9.31 -13.38 9.59
C VAL A 121 10.58 -13.16 8.76
N GLU A 122 10.61 -13.71 7.55
CA GLU A 122 11.62 -13.38 6.55
C GLU A 122 11.02 -12.43 5.52
N ALA A 123 11.54 -11.21 5.40
CA ALA A 123 11.08 -10.20 4.44
C ALA A 123 12.18 -9.92 3.42
N ARG A 124 11.98 -10.34 2.17
CA ARG A 124 13.01 -10.23 1.13
C ARG A 124 12.50 -9.78 -0.21
N ASN A 125 13.43 -9.31 -1.04
CA ASN A 125 13.18 -9.00 -2.44
C ASN A 125 11.98 -8.06 -2.66
N TYR A 126 11.69 -7.12 -1.76
CA TYR A 126 10.69 -6.07 -1.97
C TYR A 126 11.32 -4.87 -2.68
N ASN A 127 10.59 -4.25 -3.62
CA ASN A 127 11.03 -2.98 -4.22
C ASN A 127 10.61 -1.80 -3.34
N GLY A 128 11.17 -1.73 -2.14
CA GLY A 128 10.88 -0.76 -1.08
C GLY A 128 11.50 -1.26 0.22
N ASP A 129 10.85 -0.99 1.36
CA ASP A 129 11.27 -1.49 2.67
C ASP A 129 10.81 -2.94 2.89
N GLY A 130 11.53 -3.72 3.71
CA GLY A 130 11.09 -5.05 4.13
C GLY A 130 9.92 -4.99 5.10
N ILE A 131 10.13 -4.42 6.30
CA ILE A 131 9.11 -4.27 7.34
C ILE A 131 9.03 -2.80 7.73
N SER A 132 7.88 -2.17 7.53
CA SER A 132 7.64 -0.76 7.88
C SER A 132 6.39 -0.61 8.74
N TRP A 133 6.44 0.29 9.72
CA TRP A 133 5.27 0.69 10.49
C TRP A 133 5.28 2.18 10.80
N GLN A 134 4.09 2.79 10.81
CA GLN A 134 3.89 4.21 11.01
C GLN A 134 2.84 4.43 12.10
N ILE A 135 3.14 5.27 13.09
CA ILE A 135 2.20 5.61 14.18
C ILE A 135 1.65 4.33 14.87
N CYS A 136 2.54 3.38 15.16
CA CYS A 136 2.20 2.12 15.81
C CYS A 136 2.70 2.08 17.26
N HIS A 137 1.96 1.40 18.13
CA HIS A 137 2.29 1.27 19.56
C HIS A 137 2.40 -0.20 19.98
N ASP A 138 3.31 -0.50 20.91
CA ASP A 138 3.54 -1.86 21.41
C ASP A 138 3.87 -2.84 20.28
N VAL A 139 5.02 -2.61 19.65
CA VAL A 139 5.52 -3.39 18.50
C VAL A 139 6.71 -4.22 18.93
N VAL A 140 6.58 -5.54 18.86
CA VAL A 140 7.66 -6.51 19.10
C VAL A 140 8.04 -7.14 17.77
N VAL A 141 9.32 -7.03 17.41
CA VAL A 141 9.92 -7.71 16.25
C VAL A 141 11.09 -8.54 16.76
N GLU A 142 10.96 -9.86 16.70
CA GLU A 142 11.97 -10.79 17.24
C GLU A 142 12.26 -11.92 16.26
N ASN A 143 13.50 -12.37 16.18
CA ASN A 143 13.88 -13.49 15.31
C ASN A 143 13.45 -13.35 13.84
N CYS A 144 13.34 -12.11 13.34
CA CYS A 144 13.00 -11.82 11.95
C CYS A 144 14.26 -11.54 11.13
N HIS A 145 14.19 -11.78 9.82
CA HIS A 145 15.27 -11.50 8.88
C HIS A 145 14.75 -10.65 7.71
N SER A 146 15.23 -9.41 7.60
CA SER A 146 14.89 -8.51 6.49
C SER A 146 16.14 -8.27 5.66
N HIS A 147 16.11 -8.61 4.38
CA HIS A 147 17.29 -8.51 3.50
C HIS A 147 16.92 -8.40 2.01
N ASP A 148 17.87 -7.95 1.19
CA ASP A 148 17.73 -7.85 -0.28
C ASP A 148 16.57 -6.97 -0.78
N ASN A 149 15.96 -6.18 0.10
CA ASN A 149 14.96 -5.18 -0.28
C ASN A 149 15.65 -3.96 -0.93
N ALA A 150 14.86 -3.08 -1.57
CA ALA A 150 15.43 -1.97 -2.33
C ALA A 150 15.83 -0.77 -1.48
N ASP A 151 15.11 -0.55 -0.40
CA ASP A 151 15.30 0.58 0.49
C ASP A 151 15.81 0.05 1.85
N LEU A 152 15.00 0.00 2.91
CA LEU A 152 15.44 -0.49 4.22
C LEU A 152 15.25 -2.00 4.41
N GLY A 153 16.28 -2.65 4.98
CA GLY A 153 16.31 -4.08 5.32
C GLY A 153 16.83 -4.93 4.19
#